data_AF-A0AA36CJW9-F1
#
_entry.id   AF-A0AA36CJW9-F1
#
_cell.length_a   1.000
_cell.length_b   1.000
_cell.length_c   1.000
_cell.angle_alpha   90.00
_cell.angle_beta   90.00
_cell.angle_gamma   90.00
#
_symmetry.space_group_name_H-M   'P 1'
#
loop_
_entity.id
_entity.type
_entity.pdbx_description
1 polymer ?
#
loop_
_entity_poly.entity_id
_entity_poly.type
_entity_poly.pdbx_seq_one_letter_code
_entity_poly.pdbx_strand_id
1 'polypeptide(L)'
;MMTSLGRADPAAHSRILAAAAARLAASKDKDMISAFPIPLAFIGAKYDEFQNFESEDRRQIVKVLRFFAHYYCADLLFYSSKMENLTVRGRALTGHLAFGTANNKGMITDHSKPIFVAHGEDSFEEIGPPPQLKNALANLRTSNLLSMWRDAFDEIYKQKELNLEQEADNSSDALFAEKAIDKYIEQKNRDLELYIRQRRERKNQREG
;
A
#
# COMPACT_ATOMS: atom_id res chain seq x y z
N MET A 1 -4.44 -6.56 13.48
CA MET A 1 -5.05 -7.46 12.48
C MET A 1 -4.59 -8.92 12.61
N MET A 2 -3.29 -9.22 12.78
CA MET A 2 -2.83 -10.63 12.85
C MET A 2 -3.22 -11.36 14.15
N THR A 3 -3.28 -10.64 15.27
CA THR A 3 -3.61 -11.20 16.60
C THR A 3 -5.04 -11.70 16.73
N SER A 4 -5.99 -11.12 15.99
CA SER A 4 -7.39 -11.56 15.96
C SER A 4 -7.56 -12.79 15.09
N LEU A 5 -6.84 -12.89 13.96
CA LEU A 5 -6.88 -14.04 13.07
C LEU A 5 -6.25 -15.27 13.72
N GLY A 6 -5.14 -15.12 14.44
CA GLY A 6 -4.52 -16.22 15.18
C GLY A 6 -5.40 -16.81 16.29
N ARG A 7 -6.40 -16.06 16.78
CA ARG A 7 -7.39 -16.57 17.75
C ARG A 7 -8.59 -17.25 17.07
N ALA A 8 -8.96 -16.83 15.87
CA ALA A 8 -10.12 -17.36 15.15
C ALA A 8 -9.78 -18.60 14.30
N ASP A 9 -8.64 -18.59 13.62
CA ASP A 9 -8.14 -19.72 12.82
C ASP A 9 -6.60 -19.79 12.89
N PRO A 10 -6.06 -20.59 13.83
CA PRO A 10 -4.62 -20.78 13.98
C PRO A 10 -3.96 -21.43 12.77
N ALA A 11 -4.68 -22.28 12.03
CA ALA A 11 -4.13 -23.00 10.88
C ALA A 11 -3.93 -22.05 9.69
N ALA A 12 -4.92 -21.20 9.39
CA ALA A 12 -4.78 -20.15 8.38
C ALA A 12 -3.68 -19.14 8.76
N HIS A 13 -3.61 -18.76 10.04
CA HIS A 13 -2.56 -17.86 10.53
C HIS A 13 -1.15 -18.44 10.32
N SER A 14 -0.93 -19.71 10.68
CA SER A 14 0.34 -20.40 10.45
C SER A 14 0.69 -20.49 8.96
N ARG A 15 -0.28 -20.82 8.10
CA ARG A 15 -0.09 -20.87 6.65
C ARG A 15 0.35 -19.53 6.05
N ILE A 16 -0.29 -18.44 6.46
CA ILE A 16 0.05 -17.08 5.97
C ILE A 16 1.48 -16.72 6.38
N LEU A 17 1.86 -16.98 7.64
CA LEU A 17 3.22 -16.71 8.10
C LEU A 17 4.27 -17.58 7.40
N ALA A 18 3.98 -18.87 7.16
CA ALA A 18 4.86 -19.75 6.42
C ALA A 18 5.07 -19.26 4.96
N ALA A 19 3.99 -18.82 4.30
CA ALA A 19 4.08 -18.26 2.94
C ALA A 19 4.87 -16.94 2.90
N ALA A 20 4.71 -16.07 3.90
CA ALA A 20 5.49 -14.85 4.02
C ALA A 20 6.99 -15.14 4.26
N ALA A 21 7.30 -16.08 5.15
CA ALA A 21 8.67 -16.52 5.41
C ALA A 21 9.34 -17.15 4.17
N ALA A 22 8.59 -17.93 3.39
CA ALA A 22 9.09 -18.51 2.14
C ALA A 22 9.45 -17.43 1.11
N ARG A 23 8.65 -16.36 0.99
CA ARG A 23 8.98 -15.21 0.12
C ARG A 23 10.22 -14.47 0.60
N LEU A 24 10.32 -14.21 1.90
CA LEU A 24 11.48 -13.53 2.49
C LEU A 24 12.76 -14.36 2.33
N ALA A 25 12.67 -15.70 2.37
CA ALA A 25 13.80 -16.59 2.24
C ALA A 25 14.56 -16.45 0.90
N ALA A 26 13.93 -15.89 -0.14
CA ALA A 26 14.58 -15.63 -1.42
C ALA A 26 15.45 -14.36 -1.42
N SER A 27 15.23 -13.42 -0.49
CA SER A 27 15.90 -12.11 -0.48
C SER A 27 17.29 -12.15 0.19
N LYS A 28 18.22 -11.31 -0.27
CA LYS A 28 19.56 -11.15 0.32
C LYS A 28 19.53 -10.37 1.65
N ASP A 29 18.59 -9.45 1.82
CA ASP A 29 18.55 -8.48 2.94
C ASP A 29 17.52 -8.83 4.03
N LYS A 30 17.37 -10.13 4.34
CA LYS A 30 16.26 -10.66 5.16
C LYS A 30 16.10 -9.97 6.51
N ASP A 31 17.21 -9.58 7.14
CA ASP A 31 17.23 -8.97 8.47
C ASP A 31 16.78 -7.50 8.46
N MET A 32 16.77 -6.86 7.28
CA MET A 32 16.47 -5.44 7.12
C MET A 32 15.12 -5.16 6.45
N ILE A 33 14.44 -6.21 5.96
CA ILE A 33 13.15 -6.15 5.27
C ILE A 33 12.01 -6.36 6.27
N SER A 34 10.94 -5.60 6.11
CA SER A 34 9.68 -5.76 6.83
C SER A 34 8.62 -6.38 5.90
N ALA A 35 8.73 -7.69 5.66
CA ALA A 35 7.88 -8.38 4.69
C ALA A 35 6.40 -8.32 5.09
N PHE A 36 5.54 -7.93 4.16
CA PHE A 36 4.10 -7.94 4.42
C PHE A 36 3.59 -9.39 4.51
N PRO A 37 2.67 -9.73 5.45
CA PRO A 37 2.20 -11.11 5.60
C PRO A 37 1.49 -11.68 4.38
N ILE A 38 0.86 -10.81 3.58
CA ILE A 38 0.13 -11.14 2.38
C ILE A 38 0.98 -10.70 1.17
N PRO A 39 0.90 -11.38 0.01
CA PRO A 39 1.53 -10.90 -1.22
C PRO A 39 1.11 -9.46 -1.53
N LEU A 40 2.09 -8.62 -1.85
CA LEU A 40 1.92 -7.20 -2.12
C LEU A 40 2.61 -6.87 -3.44
N ALA A 41 2.03 -5.94 -4.20
CA ALA A 41 2.67 -5.37 -5.38
C ALA A 41 2.41 -3.87 -5.47
N PHE A 42 3.44 -3.14 -5.90
CA PHE A 42 3.38 -1.72 -6.25
C PHE A 42 3.24 -1.59 -7.77
N ILE A 43 2.20 -0.87 -8.22
CA ILE A 43 1.94 -0.65 -9.64
C ILE A 43 2.07 0.84 -9.95
N GLY A 44 3.11 1.19 -10.72
CA GLY A 44 3.29 2.53 -11.27
C GLY A 44 2.46 2.71 -12.53
N ALA A 45 1.26 3.28 -12.41
CA ALA A 45 0.37 3.51 -13.54
C ALA A 45 0.81 4.69 -14.43
N LYS A 46 0.19 4.80 -15.62
CA LYS A 46 0.45 5.85 -16.62
C LYS A 46 1.93 6.00 -17.00
N TYR A 47 2.60 4.86 -17.24
CA TYR A 47 4.00 4.88 -17.67
C TYR A 47 4.22 5.72 -18.95
N ASP A 48 3.21 5.81 -19.81
CA ASP A 48 3.23 6.64 -21.01
C ASP A 48 3.41 8.14 -20.74
N GLU A 49 2.95 8.62 -19.59
CA GLU A 49 3.20 9.99 -19.10
C GLU A 49 4.54 10.04 -18.36
N PHE A 50 4.79 9.08 -17.45
CA PHE A 50 6.00 9.02 -16.63
C PHE A 50 7.30 8.96 -17.44
N GLN A 51 7.31 8.25 -18.58
CA GLN A 51 8.49 8.13 -19.42
C GLN A 51 8.99 9.48 -19.97
N ASN A 52 8.12 10.50 -20.01
CA ASN A 52 8.44 11.85 -20.50
C ASN A 52 8.97 12.79 -19.40
N PHE A 53 9.07 12.32 -18.15
CA PHE A 53 9.61 13.13 -17.06
C PHE A 53 11.12 13.30 -17.24
N GLU A 54 11.66 14.33 -16.58
CA GLU A 54 13.11 14.57 -16.52
C GLU A 54 13.86 13.32 -16.05
N SER A 55 15.03 13.08 -16.63
CA SER A 55 15.78 11.85 -16.36
C SER A 55 16.22 11.74 -14.89
N GLU A 56 16.49 12.88 -14.26
CA GLU A 56 16.82 12.96 -12.84
C GLU A 56 15.63 12.53 -11.98
N ASP A 57 14.44 13.09 -12.24
CA ASP A 57 13.22 12.80 -11.49
C ASP A 57 12.83 11.32 -11.61
N ARG A 58 12.88 10.78 -12.85
CA ARG A 58 12.63 9.34 -13.09
C ARG A 58 13.59 8.49 -12.29
N ARG A 59 14.88 8.84 -12.26
CA ARG A 59 15.89 8.10 -11.50
C ARG A 59 15.59 8.11 -10.00
N GLN A 60 15.27 9.27 -9.42
CA GLN A 60 14.98 9.38 -7.99
C GLN A 60 13.69 8.63 -7.61
N ILE A 61 12.62 8.79 -8.39
CA ILE A 61 11.32 8.12 -8.14
C ILE A 61 11.48 6.60 -8.23
N VAL A 62 12.12 6.09 -9.28
CA VAL A 62 12.37 4.65 -9.44
C VAL A 62 13.19 4.10 -8.28
N LYS A 63 14.20 4.83 -7.83
CA LYS A 63 15.04 4.42 -6.70
C LYS A 63 14.23 4.24 -5.42
N VAL A 64 13.37 5.21 -5.12
CA VAL A 64 12.50 5.19 -3.94
C VAL A 64 11.46 4.07 -4.04
N LEU A 65 10.83 3.88 -5.20
CA LEU A 65 9.87 2.80 -5.42
C LEU A 65 10.53 1.42 -5.27
N ARG A 66 11.75 1.23 -5.80
CA ARG A 66 12.51 -0.01 -5.63
C ARG A 66 12.83 -0.27 -4.16
N PHE A 67 13.24 0.76 -3.41
CA PHE A 67 13.44 0.63 -1.96
C PHE A 67 12.19 0.15 -1.23
N PHE A 68 11.03 0.78 -1.46
CA PHE A 68 9.79 0.37 -0.79
C PHE A 68 9.33 -1.04 -1.21
N ALA A 69 9.46 -1.38 -2.49
CA ALA A 69 9.13 -2.71 -2.98
C ALA A 69 10.00 -3.78 -2.29
N HIS A 70 11.30 -3.56 -2.24
CA HIS A 70 12.23 -4.48 -1.57
C HIS A 70 11.99 -4.55 -0.06
N TYR A 71 11.84 -3.40 0.60
CA TYR A 71 11.60 -3.30 2.04
C TYR A 71 10.33 -4.02 2.49
N TYR A 72 9.28 -4.06 1.68
CA TYR A 72 8.04 -4.79 1.98
C TYR A 72 7.94 -6.19 1.38
N CYS A 73 9.00 -6.67 0.71
CA CYS A 73 9.00 -7.94 -0.03
C CYS A 73 7.82 -8.02 -1.04
N ALA A 74 7.69 -6.98 -1.84
CA ALA A 74 6.63 -6.78 -2.83
C ALA A 74 7.19 -6.77 -4.26
N ASP A 75 6.33 -7.11 -5.23
CA ASP A 75 6.64 -6.94 -6.64
C ASP A 75 6.48 -5.45 -7.05
N LEU A 76 7.29 -4.96 -7.98
CA LEU A 76 7.17 -3.62 -8.56
C LEU A 76 6.97 -3.73 -10.06
N LEU A 77 5.93 -3.11 -10.61
CA LEU A 77 5.63 -3.10 -12.03
C LEU A 77 5.16 -1.74 -12.50
N PHE A 78 5.69 -1.28 -13.63
CA PHE A 78 5.13 -0.13 -14.35
C PHE A 78 4.08 -0.58 -15.37
N TYR A 79 2.98 0.18 -15.42
CA TYR A 79 1.79 -0.13 -16.18
C TYR A 79 1.35 1.08 -17.01
N SER A 80 0.89 0.83 -18.23
CA SER A 80 0.16 1.80 -19.04
C SER A 80 -0.90 1.07 -19.87
N SER A 81 -2.11 1.61 -19.91
CA SER A 81 -3.20 1.11 -20.76
C SER A 81 -2.96 1.41 -22.25
N LYS A 82 -2.03 2.32 -22.58
CA LYS A 82 -1.66 2.65 -23.97
C LYS A 82 -0.55 1.75 -24.53
N MET A 83 0.04 0.90 -23.69
CA MET A 83 1.14 0.01 -24.06
C MET A 83 0.75 -1.45 -23.80
N GLU A 84 0.54 -2.21 -24.86
CA GLU A 84 0.02 -3.58 -24.79
C GLU A 84 0.93 -4.52 -24.01
N ASN A 85 2.25 -4.42 -24.22
CA ASN A 85 3.26 -5.21 -23.51
C ASN A 85 3.18 -5.02 -21.98
N LEU A 86 2.92 -3.80 -21.50
CA LEU A 86 2.77 -3.53 -20.07
C LEU A 86 1.43 -4.03 -19.53
N THR A 87 0.38 -3.94 -20.35
CA THR A 87 -0.94 -4.44 -19.98
C THR A 87 -0.94 -5.96 -19.80
N VAL A 88 -0.26 -6.70 -20.70
CA VAL A 88 -0.08 -8.16 -20.58
C VAL A 88 0.65 -8.52 -19.28
N ARG A 89 1.74 -7.83 -18.96
CA ARG A 89 2.48 -8.05 -17.71
C ARG A 89 1.64 -7.73 -16.47
N GLY A 90 0.85 -6.65 -16.50
CA GLY A 90 -0.07 -6.29 -15.43
C GLY A 90 -1.08 -7.39 -15.14
N ARG A 91 -1.76 -7.89 -16.18
CA ARG A 91 -2.71 -9.00 -16.02
C ARG A 91 -2.05 -10.27 -15.49
N ALA A 92 -0.85 -10.59 -15.95
CA ALA A 92 -0.11 -11.76 -15.48
C ALA A 92 0.27 -11.64 -13.99
N LEU A 93 0.73 -10.46 -13.55
CA LEU A 93 1.01 -10.19 -12.13
C LEU A 93 -0.26 -10.30 -11.28
N THR A 94 -1.37 -9.70 -11.71
CA THR A 94 -2.65 -9.82 -11.00
C THR A 94 -3.11 -11.28 -10.93
N GLY A 95 -2.96 -12.04 -12.02
CA GLY A 95 -3.27 -13.47 -12.05
C GLY A 95 -2.41 -14.27 -11.08
N HIS A 96 -1.11 -13.97 -10.99
CA HIS A 96 -0.20 -14.60 -10.04
C HIS A 96 -0.64 -14.32 -8.59
N LEU A 97 -0.91 -13.06 -8.25
CA LEU A 97 -1.28 -12.67 -6.89
C LEU A 97 -2.66 -13.19 -6.46
N ALA A 98 -3.63 -13.22 -7.38
CA ALA A 98 -5.00 -13.62 -7.08
C ALA A 98 -5.21 -15.14 -7.14
N PHE A 99 -4.55 -15.84 -8.08
CA PHE A 99 -4.83 -17.24 -8.39
C PHE A 99 -3.61 -18.16 -8.29
N GLY A 100 -2.42 -17.61 -7.99
CA GLY A 100 -1.20 -18.41 -7.88
C GLY A 100 -0.70 -18.96 -9.22
N THR A 101 -1.06 -18.34 -10.35
CA THR A 101 -0.51 -18.71 -11.66
C THR A 101 1.01 -18.49 -11.71
N ALA A 102 1.70 -18.98 -12.74
CA ALA A 102 3.14 -18.79 -12.87
C ALA A 102 3.52 -17.29 -12.77
N ASN A 103 4.48 -16.97 -11.90
CA ASN A 103 4.99 -15.61 -11.77
C ASN A 103 5.93 -15.29 -12.95
N ASN A 104 5.83 -14.08 -13.48
CA ASN A 104 6.84 -13.59 -14.41
C ASN A 104 8.13 -13.33 -13.62
N LYS A 105 9.17 -14.12 -13.89
CA LYS A 105 10.50 -13.88 -13.32
C LYS A 105 11.23 -12.87 -14.18
N GLY A 106 11.98 -11.98 -13.55
CA GLY A 106 12.81 -11.01 -14.24
C GLY A 106 13.00 -9.74 -13.44
N MET A 107 14.01 -8.96 -13.87
CA MET A 107 14.39 -7.73 -13.23
C MET A 107 14.81 -6.70 -14.30
N ILE A 108 14.12 -5.56 -14.31
CA ILE A 108 14.37 -4.39 -15.14
C ILE A 108 14.41 -3.20 -14.18
N THR A 109 15.61 -2.74 -13.86
CA THR A 109 15.87 -1.66 -12.89
C THR A 109 16.26 -0.34 -13.55
N ASP A 110 16.50 -0.35 -14.86
CA ASP A 110 16.88 0.81 -15.65
C ASP A 110 15.73 1.82 -15.72
N HIS A 111 15.94 2.99 -15.11
CA HIS A 111 15.00 4.12 -15.09
C HIS A 111 14.56 4.63 -16.46
N SER A 112 15.31 4.34 -17.54
CA SER A 112 14.91 4.67 -18.91
C SER A 112 13.85 3.71 -19.48
N LYS A 113 13.60 2.58 -18.80
CA LYS A 113 12.69 1.51 -19.23
C LYS A 113 11.53 1.35 -18.25
N PRO A 114 10.44 0.68 -18.65
CA PRO A 114 9.38 0.32 -17.73
C PRO A 114 9.90 -0.65 -16.67
N ILE A 115 9.86 -0.21 -15.41
CA ILE A 115 10.40 -0.98 -14.29
C ILE A 115 9.58 -2.24 -14.06
N PHE A 116 10.29 -3.33 -13.82
CA PHE A 116 9.73 -4.61 -13.44
C PHE A 116 10.70 -5.32 -12.50
N VAL A 117 10.33 -5.51 -11.25
CA VAL A 117 11.18 -6.15 -10.24
C VAL A 117 10.31 -7.13 -9.47
N ALA A 118 10.62 -8.42 -9.58
CA ALA A 118 9.98 -9.43 -8.75
C ALA A 118 10.55 -9.39 -7.32
N HIS A 119 9.72 -9.74 -6.35
CA HIS A 119 10.12 -9.83 -4.95
C HIS A 119 11.34 -10.75 -4.78
N GLY A 120 12.35 -10.29 -4.03
CA GLY A 120 13.57 -11.04 -3.74
C GLY A 120 14.67 -10.97 -4.80
N GLU A 121 14.42 -10.38 -5.98
CA GLU A 121 15.45 -10.18 -7.01
C GLU A 121 16.31 -8.93 -6.76
N ASP A 122 15.78 -7.92 -6.06
CA ASP A 122 16.49 -6.66 -5.77
C ASP A 122 17.36 -6.76 -4.49
N SER A 123 18.18 -5.74 -4.22
CA SER A 123 18.93 -5.60 -2.96
C SER A 123 19.19 -4.15 -2.58
N PHE A 124 19.37 -3.87 -1.28
CA PHE A 124 19.71 -2.52 -0.82
C PHE A 124 21.05 -2.03 -1.36
N GLU A 125 21.99 -2.94 -1.62
CA GLU A 125 23.27 -2.64 -2.27
C GLU A 125 23.07 -2.17 -3.72
N GLU A 126 22.25 -2.88 -4.50
CA GLU A 126 21.95 -2.55 -5.90
C GLU A 126 21.05 -1.31 -6.05
N ILE A 127 20.21 -1.01 -5.06
CA ILE A 127 19.41 0.22 -5.00
C ILE A 127 20.32 1.40 -4.63
N GLY A 128 21.25 1.19 -3.70
CA GLY A 128 22.15 2.21 -3.19
C GLY A 128 21.50 3.14 -2.15
N PRO A 129 22.24 4.19 -1.71
CA PRO A 129 21.80 5.04 -0.60
C PRO A 129 20.58 5.90 -0.97
N PRO A 130 19.80 6.39 0.01
CA PRO A 130 18.71 7.31 -0.28
C PRO A 130 19.18 8.56 -1.05
N PRO A 131 18.28 9.21 -1.81
CA PRO A 131 18.58 10.47 -2.48
C PRO A 131 19.24 11.46 -1.52
N GLN A 132 20.22 12.23 -2.01
CA GLN A 132 20.96 13.27 -1.26
C GLN A 132 21.84 12.81 -0.07
N LEU A 133 21.70 11.58 0.45
CA LEU A 133 22.47 11.09 1.60
C LEU A 133 23.50 10.01 1.20
N LYS A 134 24.58 10.43 0.54
CA LYS A 134 25.60 9.52 -0.07
C LYS A 134 26.32 8.59 0.92
N ASN A 135 26.39 8.94 2.20
CA ASN A 135 27.22 8.23 3.21
C ASN A 135 26.41 7.44 4.25
N ALA A 136 25.10 7.29 4.08
CA ALA A 136 24.23 6.76 5.12
C ALA A 136 24.29 5.24 5.32
N LEU A 137 24.75 4.49 4.31
CA LEU A 137 24.71 3.01 4.31
C LEU A 137 25.59 2.38 5.42
N ALA A 138 26.65 3.07 5.87
CA ALA A 138 27.60 2.52 6.84
C ALA A 138 27.06 2.43 8.29
N ASN A 139 25.97 3.12 8.62
CA ASN A 139 25.44 3.23 9.99
C ASN A 139 24.00 2.72 10.15
N LEU A 140 23.51 1.91 9.20
CA LEU A 140 22.11 1.49 9.12
C LEU A 140 21.70 0.54 10.25
N ARG A 141 20.94 1.05 11.21
CA ARG A 141 20.03 0.23 12.02
C ARG A 141 18.68 0.19 11.33
N THR A 142 18.08 -1.00 11.28
CA THR A 142 16.85 -1.34 10.54
C THR A 142 15.64 -0.50 10.91
N SER A 143 15.59 0.05 12.13
CA SER A 143 14.49 0.92 12.59
C SER A 143 14.43 2.29 11.90
N ASN A 144 15.54 2.76 11.33
CA ASN A 144 15.65 4.14 10.81
C ASN A 144 15.63 4.21 9.27
N LEU A 145 15.66 3.06 8.58
CA LEU A 145 15.69 3.02 7.11
C LEU A 145 14.47 3.71 6.49
N LEU A 146 13.28 3.32 6.93
CA LEU A 146 12.03 3.81 6.36
C LEU A 146 11.85 5.32 6.52
N SER A 147 12.18 5.87 7.70
CA SER A 147 12.10 7.30 7.95
C SER A 147 13.09 8.08 7.10
N MET A 148 14.33 7.61 6.98
CA MET A 148 15.34 8.29 6.16
C MET A 148 14.94 8.38 4.68
N TRP A 149 14.37 7.32 4.12
CA TRP A 149 13.88 7.32 2.75
C TRP A 149 12.65 8.21 2.56
N ARG A 150 11.78 8.30 3.56
CA ARG A 150 10.67 9.25 3.58
C ARG A 150 11.19 10.70 3.59
N ASP A 151 12.07 11.04 4.54
CA ASP A 151 12.58 12.39 4.70
C ASP A 151 13.33 12.87 3.44
N ALA A 152 14.15 12.01 2.86
CA ALA A 152 14.86 12.29 1.61
C ALA A 152 13.91 12.49 0.41
N PHE A 153 12.77 11.80 0.38
CA PHE A 153 11.76 12.00 -0.65
C PHE A 153 11.01 13.33 -0.46
N ASP A 154 10.62 13.63 0.78
CA ASP A 154 9.89 14.85 1.13
C ASP A 154 10.72 16.12 0.93
N GLU A 155 12.05 16.03 1.07
CA GLU A 155 12.98 17.12 0.76
C GLU A 155 13.00 17.45 -0.75
N ILE A 156 12.92 16.44 -1.61
CA ILE A 156 12.91 16.61 -3.08
C ILE A 156 11.51 17.02 -3.56
N TYR A 157 10.48 16.35 -3.04
CA TYR A 157 9.10 16.51 -3.45
C TYR A 157 8.28 16.98 -2.25
N LYS A 158 8.18 18.31 -2.09
CA LYS A 158 7.37 18.91 -1.03
C LYS A 158 5.95 18.37 -1.08
N GLN A 159 5.54 17.73 0.02
CA GLN A 159 4.19 17.24 0.17
C GLN A 159 3.22 18.42 0.08
N LYS A 160 2.19 18.27 -0.75
CA LYS A 160 1.06 19.21 -0.70
C LYS A 160 0.29 18.87 0.56
N GLU A 161 0.08 19.85 1.43
CA GLU A 161 -0.96 19.76 2.45
C GLU A 161 -2.24 19.38 1.72
N LEU A 162 -2.77 18.19 2.02
CA LEU A 162 -4.10 17.83 1.58
C LEU A 162 -5.04 18.72 2.37
N ASN A 163 -5.33 19.91 1.83
CA ASN A 163 -6.53 20.64 2.17
C ASN A 163 -7.69 19.75 1.71
N LEU A 164 -8.03 18.79 2.56
CA LEU A 164 -9.37 18.26 2.68
C LEU A 164 -10.20 19.42 3.22
N GLU A 165 -10.38 20.47 2.41
CA GLU A 165 -11.57 21.29 2.53
C GLU A 165 -12.68 20.26 2.45
N GLN A 166 -13.27 19.94 3.61
CA GLN A 166 -14.55 19.28 3.64
C GLN A 166 -15.40 20.18 2.75
N GLU A 167 -15.76 19.68 1.57
CA GLU A 167 -16.82 20.32 0.79
C GLU A 167 -17.93 20.59 1.81
N ALA A 168 -18.29 21.87 1.95
CA ALA A 168 -19.20 22.29 3.01
C ALA A 168 -20.41 21.35 2.98
N ASP A 169 -20.69 20.72 4.12
CA ASP A 169 -21.78 19.76 4.22
C ASP A 169 -23.10 20.53 4.08
N ASN A 170 -23.56 20.63 2.83
CA ASN A 170 -24.79 21.32 2.45
C ASN A 170 -26.04 20.51 2.83
N SER A 171 -25.91 19.38 3.53
CA SER A 171 -27.05 18.59 4.01
C SER A 171 -27.95 19.33 4.99
N SER A 172 -27.46 20.44 5.56
CA SER A 172 -28.17 21.33 6.49
C SER A 172 -28.63 22.64 5.84
N ASP A 173 -28.44 22.82 4.54
CA ASP A 173 -28.79 24.05 3.84
C ASP A 173 -30.32 24.17 3.71
N ALA A 174 -30.87 25.30 4.19
CA ALA A 174 -32.29 25.59 4.19
C ALA A 174 -32.90 25.63 2.77
N LEU A 175 -32.08 25.84 1.74
CA LEU A 175 -32.49 25.79 0.34
C LEU A 175 -32.90 24.38 -0.13
N PHE A 176 -32.43 23.33 0.55
CA PHE A 176 -32.70 21.92 0.23
C PHE A 176 -33.59 21.22 1.29
N ALA A 177 -34.24 22.00 2.17
CA ALA A 177 -35.10 21.45 3.22
C ALA A 177 -36.37 20.80 2.64
N GLU A 178 -36.43 19.47 2.68
CA GLU A 178 -37.59 18.68 2.28
C GLU A 178 -38.31 18.13 3.51
N LYS A 179 -39.39 18.80 3.92
CA LYS A 179 -40.16 18.45 5.14
C LYS A 179 -40.57 16.97 5.24
N ALA A 180 -40.80 16.30 4.11
CA ALA A 180 -41.14 14.88 4.09
C ALA A 180 -39.93 13.98 4.42
N ILE A 181 -38.75 14.34 3.89
CA ILE A 181 -37.49 13.64 4.14
C ILE A 181 -37.02 13.90 5.58
N ASP A 182 -37.09 15.14 6.04
CA ASP A 182 -36.70 15.53 7.41
C ASP A 182 -37.49 14.75 8.48
N LYS A 183 -38.80 14.63 8.27
CA LYS A 183 -39.68 13.86 9.16
C LYS A 183 -39.31 12.37 9.16
N TYR A 184 -38.92 11.82 8.02
CA TYR A 184 -38.50 10.42 7.92
C TYR A 184 -37.16 10.16 8.61
N ILE A 185 -36.21 11.09 8.47
CA ILE A 185 -34.92 11.06 9.18
C ILE A 185 -35.14 11.13 10.69
N GLU A 186 -35.98 12.05 11.16
CA GLU A 186 -36.31 12.19 12.58
C GLU A 186 -36.96 10.92 13.14
N GLN A 187 -37.87 10.30 12.38
CA GLN A 187 -38.47 9.02 12.76
C GLN A 187 -37.43 7.90 12.85
N LYS A 188 -36.56 7.77 11.84
CA LYS A 188 -35.49 6.76 11.83
C LYS A 188 -34.50 6.94 12.98
N ASN A 189 -34.16 8.18 13.31
CA ASN A 189 -33.27 8.47 14.43
C ASN A 189 -33.90 8.11 15.77
N ARG A 190 -35.20 8.44 15.97
CA ARG A 190 -35.95 7.99 17.17
C ARG A 190 -35.98 6.47 17.30
N ASP A 191 -36.30 5.77 16.21
CA ASP A 191 -36.35 4.30 16.21
C ASP A 191 -34.96 3.70 16.53
N LEU A 192 -33.90 4.30 15.99
CA LEU A 192 -32.52 3.87 16.24
C LEU A 192 -32.11 4.06 17.70
N GLU A 193 -32.45 5.19 18.31
CA GLU A 193 -32.17 5.46 19.72
C GLU A 193 -32.88 4.46 20.65
N LEU A 194 -34.15 4.17 20.37
CA LEU A 194 -34.90 3.14 21.08
C LEU A 194 -34.24 1.77 20.94
N TYR A 195 -33.81 1.41 19.73
CA TYR A 195 -33.10 0.15 19.49
C TYR A 195 -31.77 0.06 20.24
N ILE A 196 -30.97 1.13 20.24
CA ILE A 196 -29.70 1.19 20.97
C ILE A 196 -29.94 1.02 22.48
N ARG A 197 -30.93 1.72 23.02
CA ARG A 197 -31.30 1.64 24.43
C ARG A 197 -31.73 0.22 24.82
N GLN A 198 -32.65 -0.37 24.06
CA GLN A 198 -33.08 -1.76 24.30
C GLN A 198 -31.92 -2.75 24.20
N ARG A 199 -31.00 -2.55 23.23
CA ARG A 199 -29.83 -3.42 23.08
C ARG A 199 -28.86 -3.31 24.26
N ARG A 200 -28.69 -2.11 24.83
CA ARG A 200 -27.89 -1.89 26.06
C ARG A 200 -28.55 -2.55 27.27
N GLU A 201 -29.86 -2.37 27.45
CA GLU A 201 -30.63 -2.98 28.54
C GLU A 201 -30.58 -4.53 28.48
N ARG A 202 -30.73 -5.12 27.29
CA ARG A 202 -30.60 -6.58 27.10
C ARG A 202 -29.20 -7.13 27.36
N LYS A 203 -28.15 -6.32 27.17
CA LYS A 203 -26.78 -6.73 27.52
C LYS A 203 -26.58 -6.70 29.03
N ASN A 204 -27.02 -5.63 29.70
CA ASN A 204 -26.90 -5.50 31.15
C ASN A 204 -27.66 -6.60 31.91
N GLN A 205 -28.82 -7.05 31.40
CA GLN A 205 -29.57 -8.18 31.98
C GLN A 205 -28.93 -9.56 31.76
N ARG A 206 -27.96 -9.68 30.84
CA ARG A 206 -27.23 -10.93 30.58
C ARG A 206 -25.91 -11.02 31.35
N GLU A 207 -25.43 -9.89 31.87
CA GLU A 207 -24.14 -9.75 32.57
C GLU A 207 -24.30 -9.58 34.10
N GLY A 208 -25.54 -9.46 34.60
CA GLY A 208 -25.88 -9.52 36.03
C GLY A 208 -26.62 -10.80 36.37
#